data_AF-A0A382Z965-F1
#
_entry.id   AF-A0A382Z965-F1
#
_cell.length_a   1.000
_cell.length_b   1.000
_cell.length_c   1.000
_cell.angle_alpha   90.00
_cell.angle_beta   90.00
_cell.angle_gamma   90.00
#
_symmetry.space_group_name_H-M   'P 1'
#
loop_
_entity.id
_entity.type
_entity.pdbx_description
1 polymer ?
#
loop_
_entity_poly.entity_id
_entity_poly.type
_entity_poly.pdbx_seq_one_letter_code
_entity_poly.pdbx_strand_id
1 'polypeptide(L)'
;DGGSCPLMDCAGTCSNSVGNTYGANSGNGTAEYREYFLNVDGDAFGGEFQGWHCSMDVSSGSTVANPTVLSTWTTTPGDIDDSCNCPSNSDVYNASTNPIPCHDDCGLCSYDNSGNALSTRNDFRLCTDNSSSDNCNDDSSNPGSDGVWSDCTGQCMGSRAYMEHFTDGDGDGIGGSTSQKYHCRTDAKVASATSSGWVTNTGDLDDTCACSTNASANDCKDECGICIGASNYGNFKTSCANGSCPLMDCAGACSNTG
;
A
#
# COMPACT_ATOMS: atom_id res chain seq x y z
N ASP A 1 54.75 10.17 -45.62
CA ASP A 1 53.36 10.06 -46.07
C ASP A 1 52.40 10.27 -44.92
N GLY A 2 51.95 11.52 -44.77
CA GLY A 2 50.87 11.91 -43.89
C GLY A 2 49.54 11.69 -44.61
N GLY A 3 48.97 10.50 -44.47
CA GLY A 3 47.61 10.24 -44.91
C GLY A 3 46.64 11.01 -44.02
N SER A 4 45.96 12.01 -44.56
CA SER A 4 44.85 12.67 -43.87
C SER A 4 43.78 11.62 -43.60
N CYS A 5 43.36 11.50 -42.34
CA CYS A 5 42.26 10.65 -41.93
C CYS A 5 41.01 11.52 -41.80
N PRO A 6 40.16 11.60 -42.83
CA PRO A 6 39.01 12.51 -42.82
C PRO A 6 37.89 12.04 -41.88
N LEU A 7 37.85 10.75 -41.51
CA LEU A 7 36.82 10.13 -40.69
C LEU A 7 37.45 9.09 -39.74
N MET A 8 37.37 9.34 -38.42
CA MET A 8 37.74 8.38 -37.36
C MET A 8 36.47 7.78 -36.77
N ASP A 9 36.47 6.46 -36.54
CA ASP A 9 35.43 5.81 -35.74
C ASP A 9 35.62 6.12 -34.24
N CYS A 10 34.64 5.72 -33.43
CA CYS A 10 34.68 5.92 -31.98
C CYS A 10 35.80 5.14 -31.27
N ALA A 11 36.49 4.23 -31.95
CA ALA A 11 37.67 3.52 -31.45
C ALA A 11 38.99 4.18 -31.89
N GLY A 12 38.93 5.34 -32.54
CA GLY A 12 40.10 6.05 -33.04
C GLY A 12 40.73 5.41 -34.28
N THR A 13 40.03 4.51 -34.96
CA THR A 13 40.48 3.90 -36.21
C THR A 13 40.06 4.76 -37.40
N CYS A 14 41.02 5.07 -38.26
CA CYS A 14 40.78 5.80 -39.49
C CYS A 14 40.06 4.96 -40.53
N SER A 15 38.89 5.43 -40.98
CA SER A 15 38.13 4.78 -42.04
C SER A 15 38.29 5.56 -43.36
N ASN A 16 38.57 4.83 -44.45
CA ASN A 16 38.68 5.38 -45.81
C ASN A 16 37.34 5.34 -46.57
N SER A 17 36.22 5.11 -45.87
CA SER A 17 34.93 4.77 -46.48
C SER A 17 34.02 6.00 -46.58
N VAL A 18 33.89 6.53 -47.79
CA VAL A 18 32.79 7.43 -48.19
C VAL A 18 31.50 6.60 -48.30
N GLY A 19 30.51 6.83 -47.43
CA GLY A 19 29.16 6.33 -47.73
C GLY A 19 28.17 6.04 -46.60
N ASN A 20 28.50 6.20 -45.32
CA ASN A 20 27.49 6.10 -44.25
C ASN A 20 27.22 7.46 -43.60
N THR A 21 25.94 7.82 -43.57
CA THR A 21 25.43 9.13 -43.11
C THR A 21 25.71 9.43 -41.64
N TYR A 22 26.27 8.46 -40.89
CA TYR A 22 26.69 8.57 -39.50
C TYR A 22 27.98 7.75 -39.24
N GLY A 23 29.07 8.08 -39.93
CA GLY A 23 30.44 7.99 -39.40
C GLY A 23 30.98 6.70 -38.75
N ALA A 24 30.49 5.49 -39.05
CA ALA A 24 31.12 4.26 -38.52
C ALA A 24 30.84 2.99 -39.36
N ASN A 25 31.88 2.34 -39.93
CA ASN A 25 32.10 0.90 -39.71
C ASN A 25 33.47 0.33 -40.19
N SER A 26 33.85 -0.79 -39.55
CA SER A 26 34.99 -1.71 -39.74
C SER A 26 36.37 -1.24 -39.22
N GLY A 27 36.41 -0.67 -38.01
CA GLY A 27 37.57 -0.82 -37.12
C GLY A 27 37.45 -2.11 -36.29
N ASN A 28 38.56 -2.63 -35.76
CA ASN A 28 38.55 -3.75 -34.80
C ASN A 28 38.04 -3.33 -33.39
N GLY A 29 37.70 -2.05 -33.21
CA GLY A 29 37.16 -1.53 -31.97
C GLY A 29 35.66 -1.76 -31.80
N THR A 30 35.21 -1.67 -30.56
CA THR A 30 33.82 -1.94 -30.14
C THR A 30 33.07 -0.68 -29.69
N ALA A 31 33.71 0.48 -29.74
CA ALA A 31 33.10 1.75 -29.36
C ALA A 31 32.09 2.22 -30.42
N GLU A 32 30.93 2.68 -29.96
CA GLU A 32 29.82 3.10 -30.80
C GLU A 32 29.39 4.53 -30.49
N TYR A 33 28.88 5.24 -31.49
CA TYR A 33 28.32 6.58 -31.32
C TYR A 33 26.86 6.47 -30.90
N ARG A 34 26.53 6.95 -29.70
CA ARG A 34 25.21 6.76 -29.08
C ARG A 34 24.75 8.04 -28.36
N GLU A 35 23.45 8.11 -28.12
CA GLU A 35 22.81 9.15 -27.32
C GLU A 35 23.05 8.91 -25.83
N TYR A 36 23.24 10.00 -25.07
CA TYR A 36 23.40 9.97 -23.62
C TYR A 36 22.39 10.91 -22.95
N PHE A 37 21.88 10.48 -21.80
CA PHE A 37 20.88 11.15 -20.98
C PHE A 37 21.38 11.23 -19.55
N LEU A 38 21.06 12.30 -18.83
CA LEU A 38 21.39 12.45 -17.41
C LEU A 38 20.50 11.50 -16.60
N ASN A 39 21.13 10.70 -15.76
CA ASN A 39 20.53 9.78 -14.80
C ASN A 39 20.85 10.32 -13.40
N VAL A 40 19.91 11.06 -12.82
CA VAL A 40 20.12 11.82 -11.58
C VAL A 40 19.96 10.92 -10.35
N ASP A 41 19.01 10.00 -10.36
CA ASP A 41 18.65 9.16 -9.21
C ASP A 41 19.34 7.79 -9.19
N GLY A 42 19.93 7.38 -10.32
CA GLY A 42 20.70 6.16 -10.45
C GLY A 42 19.92 4.92 -10.89
N ASP A 43 18.70 5.04 -11.44
CA ASP A 43 17.88 3.89 -11.85
C ASP A 43 18.24 3.30 -13.22
N ALA A 44 19.16 3.96 -13.93
CA ALA A 44 19.67 3.64 -15.26
C ALA A 44 18.78 4.07 -16.44
N PHE A 45 17.71 4.80 -16.17
CA PHE A 45 16.96 5.62 -17.11
C PHE A 45 17.43 7.07 -16.96
N GLY A 46 17.20 7.87 -18.00
CA GLY A 46 17.62 9.26 -17.96
C GLY A 46 16.61 10.17 -18.65
N GLY A 47 16.41 11.35 -18.06
CA GLY A 47 15.59 12.42 -18.61
C GLY A 47 16.38 13.32 -19.56
N GLU A 48 17.20 14.22 -19.03
CA GLU A 48 17.82 15.30 -19.81
C GLU A 48 18.85 14.78 -20.85
N PHE A 49 18.65 15.09 -22.13
CA PHE A 49 19.58 14.73 -23.20
C PHE A 49 20.92 15.49 -23.11
N GLN A 50 22.02 14.75 -22.97
CA GLN A 50 23.39 15.26 -22.81
C GLN A 50 24.19 15.28 -24.12
N GLY A 51 23.59 14.86 -25.23
CA GLY A 51 24.21 14.84 -26.55
C GLY A 51 24.64 13.46 -27.01
N TRP A 52 25.30 13.44 -28.15
CA TRP A 52 25.84 12.23 -28.78
C TRP A 52 27.33 12.10 -28.49
N HIS A 53 27.73 10.97 -27.90
CA HIS A 53 29.11 10.69 -27.52
C HIS A 53 29.52 9.28 -27.97
N CYS A 54 30.84 9.04 -28.05
CA CYS A 54 31.36 7.69 -28.26
C CYS A 54 31.31 6.87 -26.97
N SER A 55 30.92 5.62 -27.04
CA SER A 55 30.99 4.68 -25.92
C SER A 55 32.44 4.31 -25.59
N MET A 56 32.65 3.66 -24.45
CA MET A 56 33.95 3.05 -24.13
C MET A 56 34.29 1.94 -25.14
N ASP A 57 35.57 1.83 -25.51
CA ASP A 57 36.07 0.69 -26.28
C ASP A 57 36.48 -0.45 -25.33
N VAL A 58 35.96 -1.65 -25.55
CA VAL A 58 36.27 -2.88 -24.79
C VAL A 58 37.13 -3.88 -25.57
N SER A 59 37.54 -3.54 -26.79
CA SER A 59 38.20 -4.45 -27.74
C SER A 59 39.61 -4.91 -27.33
N SER A 60 40.29 -4.18 -26.43
CA SER A 60 41.71 -4.40 -26.09
C SER A 60 41.98 -4.96 -24.68
N GLY A 61 40.93 -5.34 -23.93
CA GLY A 61 41.07 -5.77 -22.53
C GLY A 61 41.47 -4.63 -21.56
N SER A 62 41.60 -3.40 -22.07
CA SER A 62 41.77 -2.17 -21.30
C SER A 62 40.61 -1.25 -21.66
N THR A 63 39.72 -0.97 -20.70
CA THR A 63 38.62 -0.02 -20.88
C THR A 63 39.21 1.38 -21.01
N VAL A 64 39.22 1.93 -22.21
CA VAL A 64 39.49 3.36 -22.39
C VAL A 64 38.21 4.08 -22.03
N ALA A 65 38.15 4.62 -20.81
CA ALA A 65 37.05 5.47 -20.38
C ALA A 65 36.93 6.66 -21.34
N ASN A 66 35.73 6.94 -21.85
CA ASN A 66 35.50 8.21 -22.54
C ASN A 66 35.38 9.30 -21.46
N PRO A 67 36.37 10.21 -21.33
CA PRO A 67 36.35 11.24 -20.29
C PRO A 67 35.20 12.25 -20.45
N THR A 68 34.50 12.27 -21.59
CA THR A 68 33.32 13.12 -21.79
C THR A 68 32.03 12.51 -21.27
N VAL A 69 31.98 11.18 -21.10
CA VAL A 69 30.79 10.48 -20.57
C VAL A 69 30.94 10.36 -19.06
N LEU A 70 30.07 11.06 -18.32
CA LEU A 70 30.03 10.99 -16.86
C LEU A 70 29.35 9.71 -16.40
N SER A 71 29.70 9.23 -15.20
CA SER A 71 29.05 8.04 -14.59
C SER A 71 27.58 8.27 -14.27
N THR A 72 27.13 9.53 -14.24
CA THR A 72 25.74 9.94 -14.06
C THR A 72 24.97 9.98 -15.37
N TRP A 73 25.53 9.51 -16.49
CA TRP A 73 24.83 9.45 -17.77
C TRP A 73 24.49 8.01 -18.14
N THR A 74 23.32 7.82 -18.74
CA THR A 74 22.85 6.54 -19.28
C THR A 74 22.55 6.68 -20.77
N THR A 75 22.48 5.54 -21.48
CA THR A 75 22.02 5.49 -22.88
C THR A 75 20.54 5.14 -22.99
N THR A 76 19.86 4.90 -21.86
CA THR A 76 18.44 4.55 -21.82
C THR A 76 17.62 5.81 -21.58
N PRO A 77 16.87 6.32 -22.56
CA PRO A 77 16.02 7.48 -22.37
C PRO A 77 14.72 7.14 -21.63
N GLY A 78 13.98 8.19 -21.27
CA GLY A 78 12.56 8.09 -20.94
C GLY A 78 12.30 7.79 -19.48
N ASP A 79 13.17 8.28 -18.60
CA ASP A 79 12.90 8.36 -17.17
C ASP A 79 11.57 9.08 -16.91
N ILE A 80 10.71 8.47 -16.10
CA ILE A 80 9.42 9.03 -15.72
C ILE A 80 9.54 10.00 -14.54
N ASP A 81 10.62 9.92 -13.77
CA ASP A 81 10.95 10.85 -12.69
C ASP A 81 12.43 10.80 -12.34
N ASP A 82 13.16 11.88 -12.68
CA ASP A 82 14.60 12.03 -12.41
C ASP A 82 14.96 12.13 -10.89
N SER A 83 14.04 11.80 -9.99
CA SER A 83 14.22 11.90 -8.53
C SER A 83 14.04 10.57 -7.79
N CYS A 84 13.41 9.57 -8.39
CA CYS A 84 13.02 8.32 -7.75
C CYS A 84 13.74 7.13 -8.38
N ASN A 85 14.74 6.57 -7.68
CA ASN A 85 15.50 5.42 -8.17
C ASN A 85 14.62 4.14 -8.28
N CYS A 86 13.87 3.97 -9.36
CA CYS A 86 12.85 2.94 -9.49
C CYS A 86 13.16 1.97 -10.66
N PRO A 87 13.41 0.68 -10.38
CA PRO A 87 13.93 -0.26 -11.40
C PRO A 87 13.05 -0.45 -12.64
N SER A 88 11.74 -0.20 -12.51
CA SER A 88 10.74 -0.46 -13.55
C SER A 88 10.44 0.77 -14.40
N ASN A 89 10.87 1.96 -13.97
CA ASN A 89 10.60 3.25 -14.63
C ASN A 89 9.13 3.39 -15.07
N SER A 90 8.20 3.05 -14.16
CA SER A 90 6.77 2.99 -14.46
C SER A 90 5.89 3.11 -13.22
N ASP A 91 4.86 3.95 -13.33
CA ASP A 91 3.74 4.01 -12.36
C ASP A 91 2.63 3.01 -12.65
N VAL A 92 2.73 2.25 -13.75
CA VAL A 92 1.70 1.29 -14.12
C VAL A 92 1.87 0.01 -13.29
N TYR A 93 0.95 -0.22 -12.37
CA TYR A 93 0.92 -1.45 -11.59
C TYR A 93 0.76 -2.70 -12.46
N ASN A 94 1.59 -3.70 -12.19
CA ASN A 94 1.41 -5.05 -12.70
C ASN A 94 1.89 -6.06 -11.66
N ALA A 95 1.00 -6.90 -11.15
CA ALA A 95 1.32 -7.86 -10.09
C ALA A 95 2.51 -8.80 -10.41
N SER A 96 2.83 -9.04 -11.69
CA SER A 96 3.92 -9.93 -12.11
C SER A 96 5.21 -9.20 -12.48
N THR A 97 5.10 -8.05 -13.16
CA THR A 97 6.27 -7.36 -13.74
C THR A 97 6.58 -6.01 -13.11
N ASN A 98 5.62 -5.37 -12.43
CA ASN A 98 5.79 -4.10 -11.73
C ASN A 98 4.90 -4.04 -10.48
N PRO A 99 5.16 -4.88 -9.46
CA PRO A 99 4.29 -4.99 -8.29
C PRO A 99 4.37 -3.76 -7.38
N ILE A 100 5.40 -2.92 -7.56
CA ILE A 100 5.64 -1.70 -6.79
C ILE A 100 5.91 -0.61 -7.84
N PRO A 101 4.93 0.26 -8.14
CA PRO A 101 5.13 1.35 -9.08
C PRO A 101 6.18 2.35 -8.56
N CYS A 102 6.74 3.16 -9.46
CA CYS A 102 7.80 4.12 -9.13
C CYS A 102 7.35 5.09 -8.03
N HIS A 103 6.16 5.65 -8.20
CA HIS A 103 5.49 6.45 -7.19
C HIS A 103 4.42 5.67 -6.44
N ASP A 104 4.21 6.06 -5.19
CA ASP A 104 3.15 5.61 -4.33
C ASP A 104 1.84 6.39 -4.62
N ASP A 105 0.76 6.08 -3.90
CA ASP A 105 -0.57 6.69 -4.12
C ASP A 105 -0.60 8.21 -3.84
N CYS A 106 0.43 8.73 -3.16
CA CYS A 106 0.62 10.14 -2.86
C CYS A 106 1.62 10.83 -3.79
N GLY A 107 2.19 10.11 -4.76
CA GLY A 107 3.18 10.65 -5.70
C GLY A 107 4.59 10.73 -5.11
N LEU A 108 4.88 10.02 -4.02
CA LEU A 108 6.22 9.94 -3.43
C LEU A 108 6.95 8.70 -3.94
N CYS A 109 8.28 8.71 -3.92
CA CYS A 109 9.06 7.56 -4.34
C CYS A 109 8.71 6.32 -3.53
N SER A 110 8.39 5.22 -4.19
CA SER A 110 8.24 3.91 -3.56
C SER A 110 9.58 3.25 -3.20
N TYR A 111 10.70 3.86 -3.60
CA TYR A 111 12.06 3.32 -3.49
C TYR A 111 13.00 4.30 -2.80
N ASP A 112 14.01 3.77 -2.12
CA ASP A 112 15.13 4.56 -1.60
C ASP A 112 16.15 4.90 -2.70
N ASN A 113 17.13 5.76 -2.40
CA ASN A 113 18.20 6.15 -3.33
C ASN A 113 19.10 4.98 -3.80
N SER A 114 18.97 3.79 -3.21
CA SER A 114 19.68 2.57 -3.62
C SER A 114 18.79 1.64 -4.45
N GLY A 115 17.56 2.04 -4.77
CA GLY A 115 16.59 1.25 -5.51
C GLY A 115 15.88 0.16 -4.70
N ASN A 116 15.93 0.21 -3.36
CA ASN A 116 15.19 -0.73 -2.51
C ASN A 116 13.78 -0.19 -2.23
N ALA A 117 12.77 -1.07 -2.31
CA ALA A 117 11.41 -0.69 -1.99
C ALA A 117 11.25 -0.26 -0.53
N LEU A 118 10.60 0.88 -0.31
CA LEU A 118 10.29 1.38 1.02
C LEU A 118 9.22 0.51 1.69
N SER A 119 9.43 0.21 2.97
CA SER A 119 8.48 -0.55 3.80
C SER A 119 7.27 0.27 4.23
N THR A 120 7.36 1.60 4.18
CA THR A 120 6.36 2.56 4.68
C THR A 120 5.78 3.43 3.57
N ARG A 121 5.77 2.93 2.33
CA ARG A 121 5.16 3.60 1.17
C ARG A 121 3.63 3.65 1.27
N ASN A 122 3.02 4.71 0.74
CA ASN A 122 1.58 4.89 0.71
C ASN A 122 0.98 4.05 -0.42
N ASP A 123 0.63 2.81 -0.11
CA ASP A 123 0.21 1.83 -1.10
C ASP A 123 -1.03 1.09 -0.63
N PHE A 124 -2.21 1.51 -1.11
CA PHE A 124 -3.50 0.95 -0.72
C PHE A 124 -3.61 -0.54 -1.03
N ARG A 125 -2.79 -1.08 -1.95
CA ARG A 125 -2.76 -2.51 -2.23
C ARG A 125 -2.23 -3.32 -1.04
N LEU A 126 -1.60 -2.68 -0.05
CA LEU A 126 -1.26 -3.29 1.24
C LEU A 126 -2.48 -3.43 2.16
N CYS A 127 -3.55 -2.64 1.95
CA CYS A 127 -4.82 -2.73 2.69
C CYS A 127 -5.70 -3.89 2.18
N THR A 128 -5.19 -5.12 2.21
CA THR A 128 -5.96 -6.28 1.75
C THR A 128 -7.00 -6.69 2.78
N ASP A 129 -8.27 -6.66 2.40
CA ASP A 129 -9.37 -7.19 3.22
C ASP A 129 -9.03 -8.57 3.83
N ASN A 130 -9.56 -8.84 5.03
CA ASN A 130 -9.34 -10.07 5.79
C ASN A 130 -7.90 -10.20 6.35
N SER A 131 -7.22 -9.07 6.59
CA SER A 131 -5.91 -9.02 7.28
C SER A 131 -6.05 -9.08 8.80
N SER A 132 -5.12 -9.78 9.47
CA SER A 132 -5.02 -9.81 10.94
C SER A 132 -4.26 -8.62 11.54
N SER A 133 -3.77 -7.70 10.72
CA SER A 133 -2.99 -6.55 11.16
C SER A 133 -3.25 -5.34 10.29
N ASP A 134 -3.16 -4.17 10.90
CA ASP A 134 -3.06 -2.90 10.22
C ASP A 134 -1.59 -2.60 9.90
N ASN A 135 -1.24 -2.68 8.62
CA ASN A 135 0.10 -2.40 8.11
C ASN A 135 0.07 -1.54 6.85
N CYS A 136 -1.08 -0.99 6.50
CA CYS A 136 -1.20 -0.11 5.36
C CYS A 136 -1.32 1.31 5.89
N ASN A 137 -0.43 2.20 5.47
CA ASN A 137 -0.35 3.56 5.99
C ASN A 137 -1.54 4.38 5.48
N ASP A 138 -2.69 4.23 6.15
CA ASP A 138 -4.00 4.54 5.59
C ASP A 138 -4.77 5.61 6.34
N ASP A 139 -4.20 6.15 7.40
CA ASP A 139 -4.80 7.23 8.16
C ASP A 139 -3.75 8.13 8.84
N SER A 140 -4.25 9.19 9.47
CA SER A 140 -3.42 10.16 10.19
C SER A 140 -2.80 9.62 11.49
N SER A 141 -3.27 8.49 12.01
CA SER A 141 -2.74 7.84 13.21
C SER A 141 -1.59 6.88 12.89
N ASN A 142 -1.55 6.39 11.66
CA ASN A 142 -0.52 5.54 11.10
C ASN A 142 0.07 6.13 9.79
N PRO A 143 0.63 7.36 9.82
CA PRO A 143 1.29 7.90 8.65
C PRO A 143 2.59 7.15 8.37
N GLY A 144 2.99 7.11 7.10
CA GLY A 144 4.30 6.66 6.68
C GLY A 144 5.44 7.46 7.34
N SER A 145 6.67 6.99 7.15
CA SER A 145 7.85 7.64 7.75
C SER A 145 8.10 9.06 7.22
N ASP A 146 7.50 9.40 6.09
CA ASP A 146 7.44 10.70 5.44
C ASP A 146 6.35 11.63 6.01
N GLY A 147 5.50 11.14 6.91
CA GLY A 147 4.37 11.88 7.48
C GLY A 147 3.15 11.97 6.56
N VAL A 148 3.13 11.18 5.47
CA VAL A 148 2.04 11.13 4.49
C VAL A 148 1.32 9.78 4.61
N TRP A 149 0.06 9.72 4.16
CA TRP A 149 -0.75 8.51 4.15
C TRP A 149 -1.73 8.56 2.96
N SER A 150 -2.09 7.39 2.45
CA SER A 150 -3.14 7.23 1.43
C SER A 150 -4.24 6.36 1.99
N ASP A 151 -5.49 6.81 1.90
CA ASP A 151 -6.60 6.03 2.43
C ASP A 151 -6.67 4.63 1.81
N CYS A 152 -7.46 3.74 2.41
CA CYS A 152 -7.49 2.35 1.98
C CYS A 152 -8.00 2.12 0.54
N THR A 153 -8.38 3.19 -0.18
CA THR A 153 -8.72 3.19 -1.60
C THR A 153 -7.72 3.90 -2.50
N GLY A 154 -6.56 4.27 -1.96
CA GLY A 154 -5.47 4.91 -2.70
C GLY A 154 -5.67 6.41 -2.87
N GLN A 155 -6.58 7.04 -2.12
CA GLN A 155 -6.68 8.48 -2.12
C GLN A 155 -5.71 9.07 -1.11
N CYS A 156 -4.70 9.80 -1.59
CA CYS A 156 -3.79 10.53 -0.71
C CYS A 156 -4.54 11.47 0.24
N MET A 157 -4.24 11.39 1.54
CA MET A 157 -4.95 12.12 2.60
C MET A 157 -6.48 11.99 2.51
N GLY A 158 -6.96 10.82 2.10
CA GLY A 158 -8.37 10.54 1.91
C GLY A 158 -9.13 10.46 3.24
N SER A 159 -10.17 9.66 3.31
CA SER A 159 -10.91 9.50 4.57
C SER A 159 -11.47 8.09 4.78
N ARG A 160 -11.20 7.18 3.85
CA ARG A 160 -11.63 5.80 3.96
C ARG A 160 -10.63 5.05 4.82
N ALA A 161 -11.02 4.83 6.07
CA ALA A 161 -10.24 4.08 7.02
C ALA A 161 -10.29 2.57 6.74
N TYR A 162 -9.17 1.92 7.01
CA TYR A 162 -8.98 0.50 7.16
C TYR A 162 -9.17 0.17 8.63
N MET A 163 -10.19 -0.64 8.95
CA MET A 163 -10.54 -0.87 10.35
C MET A 163 -10.82 -2.34 10.61
N GLU A 164 -10.50 -2.77 11.81
CA GLU A 164 -10.95 -4.04 12.36
C GLU A 164 -12.46 -4.01 12.59
N HIS A 165 -13.12 -5.10 12.23
CA HIS A 165 -14.55 -5.28 12.42
C HIS A 165 -14.81 -6.37 13.44
N PHE A 166 -15.95 -6.30 14.12
CA PHE A 166 -16.40 -7.24 15.15
C PHE A 166 -17.87 -7.55 14.92
N THR A 167 -18.30 -8.76 15.27
CA THR A 167 -19.72 -9.14 15.20
C THR A 167 -20.49 -8.48 16.33
N ASP A 168 -21.56 -7.77 15.99
CA ASP A 168 -22.62 -7.31 16.90
C ASP A 168 -23.66 -8.44 16.99
N GLY A 169 -23.60 -9.20 18.09
CA GLY A 169 -24.32 -10.47 18.23
C GLY A 169 -25.81 -10.30 18.51
N ASP A 170 -26.17 -9.22 19.18
CA ASP A 170 -27.53 -8.98 19.67
C ASP A 170 -28.17 -7.71 19.08
N GLY A 171 -27.41 -6.86 18.39
CA GLY A 171 -27.88 -5.70 17.66
C GLY A 171 -27.89 -4.40 18.47
N ASP A 172 -27.10 -4.29 19.53
CA ASP A 172 -26.97 -3.06 20.33
C ASP A 172 -25.96 -2.04 19.76
N GLY A 173 -25.21 -2.43 18.73
CA GLY A 173 -24.20 -1.62 18.08
C GLY A 173 -22.82 -1.67 18.76
N ILE A 174 -22.56 -2.63 19.64
CA ILE A 174 -21.27 -2.90 20.27
C ILE A 174 -20.76 -4.26 19.80
N GLY A 175 -19.52 -4.28 19.31
CA GLY A 175 -18.93 -5.53 18.83
C GLY A 175 -18.51 -6.43 20.00
N GLY A 176 -18.71 -7.73 19.83
CA GLY A 176 -18.15 -8.74 20.73
C GLY A 176 -16.62 -8.83 20.63
N SER A 177 -16.09 -9.90 21.21
CA SER A 177 -14.64 -10.16 21.24
C SER A 177 -14.08 -10.81 19.97
N THR A 178 -14.94 -11.30 19.08
CA THR A 178 -14.52 -12.03 17.88
C THR A 178 -14.27 -11.08 16.71
N SER A 179 -12.99 -10.89 16.38
CA SER A 179 -12.57 -10.12 15.21
C SER A 179 -13.01 -10.78 13.90
N GLN A 180 -13.60 -9.95 13.04
CA GLN A 180 -13.88 -10.20 11.63
C GLN A 180 -12.76 -9.67 10.73
N LYS A 181 -11.61 -9.32 11.34
CA LYS A 181 -10.38 -8.82 10.70
C LYS A 181 -10.53 -7.42 10.12
N TYR A 182 -9.43 -6.90 9.57
CA TYR A 182 -9.37 -5.59 8.96
C TYR A 182 -9.96 -5.61 7.55
N HIS A 183 -10.71 -4.55 7.23
CA HIS A 183 -11.27 -4.31 5.89
C HIS A 183 -11.28 -2.83 5.57
N CYS A 184 -11.15 -2.50 4.29
CA CYS A 184 -11.26 -1.13 3.82
C CYS A 184 -12.72 -0.67 3.81
N ARG A 185 -13.02 0.46 4.45
CA ARG A 185 -14.40 0.99 4.59
C ARG A 185 -14.90 1.68 3.32
N THR A 186 -14.93 0.93 2.23
CA THR A 186 -15.63 1.30 1.00
C THR A 186 -17.14 1.20 1.18
N ASP A 187 -17.91 1.85 0.30
CA ASP A 187 -19.38 1.84 0.34
C ASP A 187 -19.92 0.39 0.26
N ALA A 188 -19.29 -0.45 -0.57
CA ALA A 188 -19.61 -1.87 -0.68
C ALA A 188 -19.30 -2.64 0.60
N LYS A 189 -18.18 -2.32 1.26
CA LYS A 189 -17.83 -2.94 2.54
C LYS A 189 -18.75 -2.51 3.67
N VAL A 190 -19.13 -1.23 3.74
CA VAL A 190 -20.12 -0.73 4.69
C VAL A 190 -21.44 -1.47 4.53
N ALA A 191 -21.95 -1.59 3.30
CA ALA A 191 -23.19 -2.34 3.05
C ALA A 191 -23.07 -3.81 3.48
N SER A 192 -21.94 -4.45 3.20
CA SER A 192 -21.68 -5.83 3.60
C SER A 192 -21.60 -5.97 5.13
N ALA A 193 -20.88 -5.08 5.80
CA ALA A 193 -20.76 -5.04 7.26
C ALA A 193 -22.13 -4.87 7.92
N THR A 194 -22.95 -3.93 7.45
CA THR A 194 -24.33 -3.74 7.94
C THR A 194 -25.17 -5.00 7.76
N SER A 195 -25.09 -5.67 6.60
CA SER A 195 -25.85 -6.91 6.37
C SER A 195 -25.37 -8.09 7.22
N SER A 196 -24.10 -8.09 7.62
CA SER A 196 -23.49 -9.12 8.45
C SER A 196 -23.58 -8.83 9.96
N GLY A 197 -24.13 -7.68 10.36
CA GLY A 197 -24.13 -7.24 11.76
C GLY A 197 -22.72 -6.99 12.26
N TRP A 198 -21.88 -6.32 11.48
CA TRP A 198 -20.51 -5.99 11.88
C TRP A 198 -20.38 -4.50 12.23
N VAL A 199 -19.63 -4.25 13.30
CA VAL A 199 -19.31 -2.92 13.83
C VAL A 199 -17.80 -2.79 14.01
N THR A 200 -17.31 -1.56 14.25
CA THR A 200 -15.87 -1.26 14.34
C THR A 200 -15.41 -0.97 15.77
N ASN A 201 -16.30 -1.07 16.74
CA ASN A 201 -15.99 -1.08 18.17
C ASN A 201 -15.96 -2.54 18.66
N THR A 202 -15.38 -2.74 19.84
CA THR A 202 -15.33 -4.04 20.51
C THR A 202 -15.60 -3.86 22.00
N GLY A 203 -15.82 -4.96 22.71
CA GLY A 203 -15.90 -5.01 24.15
C GLY A 203 -17.31 -5.19 24.68
N ASP A 204 -18.27 -5.62 23.85
CA ASP A 204 -19.53 -6.14 24.36
C ASP A 204 -19.26 -7.28 25.37
N LEU A 205 -19.78 -7.10 26.59
CA LEU A 205 -19.66 -8.05 27.69
C LEU A 205 -20.81 -9.07 27.68
N ASP A 206 -21.87 -8.83 26.90
CA ASP A 206 -23.05 -9.69 26.77
C ASP A 206 -23.56 -9.77 25.32
N ASP A 207 -22.83 -10.51 24.46
CA ASP A 207 -23.17 -10.77 23.04
C ASP A 207 -24.53 -11.47 22.76
N THR A 208 -25.42 -11.56 23.76
CA THR A 208 -26.73 -12.26 23.67
C THR A 208 -27.93 -11.34 23.92
N CYS A 209 -27.77 -10.18 24.54
CA CYS A 209 -28.88 -9.37 25.04
C CYS A 209 -28.71 -7.86 24.79
N ALA A 210 -29.34 -7.35 23.72
CA ALA A 210 -29.12 -5.98 23.29
C ALA A 210 -29.49 -4.91 24.33
N CYS A 211 -28.54 -4.01 24.63
CA CYS A 211 -28.73 -2.94 25.60
C CYS A 211 -27.68 -1.83 25.50
N SER A 212 -28.00 -0.64 26.02
CA SER A 212 -27.04 0.48 26.01
C SER A 212 -26.00 0.46 27.14
N THR A 213 -26.11 -0.47 28.09
CA THR A 213 -25.29 -0.51 29.30
C THR A 213 -24.37 -1.72 29.24
N ASN A 214 -23.05 -1.48 29.24
CA ASN A 214 -22.05 -2.53 29.06
C ASN A 214 -20.94 -2.43 30.14
N ALA A 215 -21.34 -2.41 31.40
CA ALA A 215 -20.43 -2.42 32.55
C ALA A 215 -20.24 -3.84 33.12
N SER A 216 -21.20 -4.74 32.91
CA SER A 216 -21.12 -6.16 33.23
C SER A 216 -21.92 -7.02 32.26
N ALA A 217 -21.54 -8.29 32.13
CA ALA A 217 -22.21 -9.29 31.30
C ALA A 217 -23.67 -9.62 31.70
N ASN A 218 -24.17 -9.00 32.78
CA ASN A 218 -25.51 -9.20 33.31
C ASN A 218 -26.34 -7.91 33.33
N ASP A 219 -25.81 -6.79 32.85
CA ASP A 219 -26.52 -5.49 32.88
C ASP A 219 -27.86 -5.54 32.13
N CYS A 220 -27.98 -6.50 31.23
CA CYS A 220 -29.04 -6.62 30.22
C CYS A 220 -29.90 -7.86 30.43
N LYS A 221 -29.68 -8.53 31.57
CA LYS A 221 -30.43 -9.68 32.04
C LYS A 221 -31.14 -9.33 33.34
N ASP A 222 -32.32 -9.89 33.55
CA ASP A 222 -32.95 -9.90 34.86
C ASP A 222 -32.28 -10.94 35.79
N GLU A 223 -32.75 -11.03 37.04
CA GLU A 223 -32.26 -12.00 38.02
C GLU A 223 -32.55 -13.46 37.63
N CYS A 224 -33.35 -13.69 36.58
CA CYS A 224 -33.57 -15.00 35.98
C CYS A 224 -32.69 -15.26 34.75
N GLY A 225 -31.79 -14.34 34.40
CA GLY A 225 -30.86 -14.47 33.28
C GLY A 225 -31.51 -14.19 31.91
N ILE A 226 -32.68 -13.57 31.88
CA ILE A 226 -33.43 -13.31 30.63
C ILE A 226 -33.18 -11.88 30.16
N CYS A 227 -32.95 -11.72 28.86
CA CYS A 227 -32.76 -10.40 28.26
C CYS A 227 -33.96 -9.49 28.55
N ILE A 228 -33.73 -8.37 29.23
CA ILE A 228 -34.79 -7.39 29.54
C ILE A 228 -35.05 -6.41 28.37
N GLY A 229 -34.15 -6.43 27.38
CA GLY A 229 -34.12 -5.53 26.23
C GLY A 229 -34.19 -4.05 26.62
N ALA A 230 -34.46 -3.19 25.66
CA ALA A 230 -34.67 -1.76 25.91
C ALA A 230 -35.93 -1.45 26.75
N SER A 231 -36.82 -2.43 26.97
CA SER A 231 -38.11 -2.27 27.65
C SER A 231 -38.06 -2.32 29.18
N ASN A 232 -36.94 -2.71 29.80
CA ASN A 232 -36.76 -2.80 31.26
C ASN A 232 -37.82 -3.63 32.02
N TYR A 233 -38.61 -4.47 31.34
CA TYR A 233 -39.64 -5.28 31.96
C TYR A 233 -39.08 -6.66 32.32
N GLY A 234 -38.19 -6.70 33.30
CA GLY A 234 -37.52 -7.91 33.78
C GLY A 234 -38.18 -8.54 34.99
N ASN A 235 -37.84 -9.80 35.26
CA ASN A 235 -38.24 -10.53 36.45
C ASN A 235 -37.42 -10.09 37.67
N PHE A 236 -37.63 -8.85 38.13
CA PHE A 236 -36.96 -8.31 39.33
C PHE A 236 -37.75 -8.62 40.59
N LYS A 237 -37.09 -9.12 41.66
CA LYS A 237 -37.78 -9.46 42.93
C LYS A 237 -38.58 -8.29 43.49
N THR A 238 -38.08 -7.08 43.32
CA THR A 238 -38.73 -5.82 43.73
C THR A 238 -40.00 -5.51 42.95
N SER A 239 -40.07 -5.93 41.68
CA SER A 239 -41.19 -5.72 40.75
C SER A 239 -42.18 -6.89 40.74
N CYS A 240 -41.74 -8.09 41.14
CA CYS A 240 -42.52 -9.33 41.15
C CYS A 240 -43.28 -9.60 42.47
N ALA A 241 -43.27 -8.65 43.41
CA ALA A 241 -43.80 -8.85 44.77
C ALA A 241 -45.32 -9.19 44.85
N ASN A 242 -46.07 -8.97 43.77
CA ASN A 242 -47.50 -9.28 43.65
C ASN A 242 -47.79 -10.48 42.72
N GLY A 243 -46.76 -11.22 42.28
CA GLY A 243 -46.92 -12.33 41.33
C GLY A 243 -47.18 -11.91 39.89
N SER A 244 -46.90 -10.65 39.51
CA SER A 244 -47.09 -10.16 38.14
C SER A 244 -46.03 -10.64 37.15
N CYS A 245 -44.97 -11.31 37.62
CA CYS A 245 -43.89 -11.76 36.77
C CYS A 245 -44.14 -13.18 36.25
N PRO A 246 -43.96 -13.41 34.95
CA PRO A 246 -44.25 -14.70 34.34
C PRO A 246 -43.27 -15.80 34.74
N LEU A 247 -42.05 -15.47 35.15
CA LEU A 247 -40.96 -16.43 35.33
C LEU A 247 -40.30 -16.38 36.71
N MET A 248 -40.74 -15.50 37.61
CA MET A 248 -40.28 -15.42 38.99
C MET A 248 -41.45 -15.49 39.97
N ASP A 249 -41.34 -16.34 40.99
CA ASP A 249 -42.33 -16.42 42.07
C ASP A 249 -42.20 -15.28 43.09
N CYS A 250 -43.18 -15.18 44.00
CA CYS A 250 -43.18 -14.12 45.03
C CYS A 250 -42.04 -14.25 46.06
N ALA A 251 -41.32 -15.38 46.12
CA ALA A 251 -40.14 -15.56 46.96
C ALA A 251 -38.84 -15.10 46.27
N GLY A 252 -38.90 -14.83 44.96
CA GLY A 252 -37.77 -14.46 44.12
C GLY A 252 -37.08 -15.67 43.47
N ALA A 253 -37.72 -16.83 43.44
CA ALA A 253 -37.21 -18.00 42.75
C ALA A 253 -37.66 -17.98 41.28
N CYS A 254 -36.70 -18.13 40.37
CA CYS A 254 -36.97 -18.26 38.95
C CYS A 254 -37.52 -19.65 38.66
N SER A 255 -38.61 -19.71 37.89
CA SER A 255 -39.21 -20.96 37.44
C SER A 255 -38.32 -21.54 36.35
N ASN A 256 -37.52 -22.55 36.67
CA ASN A 256 -36.77 -23.33 35.69
C ASN A 256 -37.76 -24.16 34.85
N THR A 257 -38.37 -23.56 33.84
CA THR A 257 -39.09 -24.29 32.81
C THR A 257 -38.42 -23.99 31.47
N GLY A 258 -37.59 -24.94 31.04
CA GLY A 258 -37.32 -25.13 29.61
C GLY A 258 -38.56 -25.65 28.88
#